data_AF-A0A5C5V5V1-F1
#
_entry.id   AF-A0A5C5V5V1-F1
#
_cell.length_a   1.000
_cell.length_b   1.000
_cell.length_c   1.000
_cell.angle_alpha   90.00
_cell.angle_beta   90.00
_cell.angle_gamma   90.00
#
_symmetry.space_group_name_H-M   'P 1'
#
loop_
_entity.id
_entity.type
_entity.pdbx_description
1 polymer ?
#
loop_
_entity_poly.entity_id
_entity_poly.type
_entity_poly.pdbx_seq_one_letter_code
_entity_poly.pdbx_strand_id
1 'polypeptide(L)'
;MAKDKAAASAGNFVQELAQTGRYKRSQGRTARQATMLAIWALVGVAGWQLFDVLRNQGQERWLQVGLPALVVIAGFWIAYRVINWPVFADFLIAVEAEMNKVTWPTRAELIRASAVVILFVFALAAVLFAYDVFWQYVLKHWIAFLRYAFS
;
A
#
# COMPACT_ATOMS: atom_id res chain seq x y z
N MET A 1 -12.77 -16.57 -30.32
CA MET A 1 -13.53 -17.00 -29.13
C MET A 1 -13.17 -16.22 -27.86
N ALA A 2 -11.89 -16.11 -27.44
CA ALA A 2 -11.51 -15.28 -26.27
C ALA A 2 -11.46 -13.77 -26.57
N LYS A 3 -11.02 -13.39 -27.77
CA LYS A 3 -10.99 -11.98 -28.25
C LYS A 3 -12.40 -11.38 -28.42
N ASP A 4 -13.36 -12.18 -28.84
CA ASP A 4 -14.74 -11.73 -29.10
C ASP A 4 -15.52 -11.45 -27.80
N LYS A 5 -15.20 -12.17 -26.71
CA LYS A 5 -15.78 -11.92 -25.38
C LYS A 5 -15.25 -10.66 -24.71
N ALA A 6 -13.98 -10.32 -24.93
CA ALA A 6 -13.37 -9.11 -24.39
C ALA A 6 -13.95 -7.83 -25.02
N ALA A 7 -14.23 -7.84 -26.33
CA ALA A 7 -14.84 -6.71 -27.03
C ALA A 7 -16.33 -6.50 -26.66
N ALA A 8 -17.09 -7.59 -26.48
CA ALA A 8 -18.48 -7.52 -26.00
C ALA A 8 -18.58 -6.97 -24.56
N SER A 9 -17.56 -7.20 -23.73
CA SER A 9 -17.49 -6.69 -22.35
C SER A 9 -17.31 -5.18 -22.25
N ALA A 10 -16.70 -4.54 -23.25
CA ALA A 10 -16.46 -3.09 -23.24
C ALA A 10 -17.72 -2.29 -23.63
N GLY A 11 -18.50 -2.77 -24.60
CA GLY A 11 -19.81 -2.20 -24.95
C GLY A 11 -20.82 -2.32 -23.80
N ASN A 12 -20.69 -3.38 -23.00
CA ASN A 12 -21.50 -3.61 -21.80
C ASN A 12 -21.05 -2.80 -20.58
N PHE A 13 -19.89 -2.14 -20.58
CA PHE A 13 -19.35 -1.46 -19.39
C PHE A 13 -20.24 -0.32 -18.89
N VAL A 14 -20.72 0.53 -19.80
CA VAL A 14 -21.57 1.69 -19.48
C VAL A 14 -22.97 1.23 -19.05
N GLN A 15 -23.49 0.17 -19.66
CA GLN A 15 -24.80 -0.40 -19.34
C GLN A 15 -24.79 -1.20 -18.02
N GLU A 16 -23.68 -1.88 -17.70
CA GLU A 16 -23.43 -2.54 -16.42
C GLU A 16 -23.15 -1.54 -15.29
N LEU A 17 -22.50 -0.41 -15.59
CA LEU A 17 -22.47 0.73 -14.67
C LEU A 17 -23.90 1.19 -14.39
N ALA A 18 -24.78 1.29 -15.37
CA ALA A 18 -26.18 1.68 -15.15
C ALA A 18 -27.02 0.63 -14.41
N GLN A 19 -26.65 -0.65 -14.43
CA GLN A 19 -27.38 -1.70 -13.70
C GLN A 19 -27.07 -1.67 -12.20
N THR A 20 -28.08 -1.31 -11.41
CA THR A 20 -28.08 -1.17 -9.95
C THR A 20 -28.32 -2.49 -9.20
N GLY A 21 -28.20 -3.63 -9.89
CA GLY A 21 -28.33 -4.96 -9.31
C GLY A 21 -27.10 -5.32 -8.48
N ARG A 22 -27.19 -5.19 -7.15
CA ARG A 22 -26.13 -5.67 -6.23
C ARG A 22 -25.90 -7.18 -6.44
N TYR A 23 -24.82 -7.51 -7.14
CA TYR A 23 -24.43 -8.88 -7.49
C TYR A 23 -23.86 -9.64 -6.27
N LYS A 24 -24.43 -10.81 -5.97
CA LYS A 24 -24.06 -11.76 -4.89
C LYS A 24 -23.59 -11.09 -3.60
N ARG A 25 -24.54 -10.55 -2.83
CA ARG A 25 -24.30 -9.71 -1.63
C ARG A 25 -23.64 -10.42 -0.43
N SER A 26 -23.69 -11.74 -0.36
CA SER A 26 -23.23 -12.50 0.82
C SER A 26 -21.79 -13.03 0.72
N GLN A 27 -21.17 -12.99 -0.48
CA GLN A 27 -19.83 -13.53 -0.73
C GLN A 27 -18.85 -12.40 -1.06
N GLY A 28 -17.59 -12.53 -0.62
CA GLY A 28 -16.56 -11.53 -0.92
C GLY A 28 -16.64 -10.25 -0.08
N ARG A 29 -17.33 -10.28 1.08
CA ARG A 29 -17.62 -9.07 1.86
C ARG A 29 -16.36 -8.43 2.41
N THR A 30 -15.45 -9.23 2.95
CA THR A 30 -14.24 -8.75 3.61
C THR A 30 -13.28 -8.18 2.57
N ALA A 31 -13.07 -8.87 1.45
CA ALA A 31 -12.23 -8.39 0.36
C ALA A 31 -12.77 -7.08 -0.24
N ARG A 32 -14.09 -7.00 -0.51
CA ARG A 32 -14.72 -5.77 -1.04
C ARG A 32 -14.59 -4.60 -0.09
N GLN A 33 -14.86 -4.79 1.21
CA GLN A 33 -14.75 -3.74 2.20
C GLN A 33 -13.29 -3.29 2.38
N ALA A 34 -12.34 -4.22 2.40
CA ALA A 34 -10.92 -3.90 2.51
C ALA A 34 -10.43 -3.08 1.30
N THR A 35 -10.74 -3.50 0.07
CA THR A 35 -10.37 -2.75 -1.14
C THR A 35 -11.05 -1.38 -1.19
N MET A 36 -12.32 -1.29 -0.76
CA MET A 36 -13.06 -0.03 -0.70
C MET A 36 -12.43 0.95 0.28
N LEU A 37 -12.11 0.50 1.48
CA LEU A 37 -11.43 1.30 2.49
C LEU A 37 -10.03 1.72 2.03
N ALA A 38 -9.28 0.83 1.38
CA ALA A 38 -7.95 1.16 0.85
C ALA A 38 -8.03 2.26 -0.23
N ILE A 39 -8.95 2.16 -1.18
CA ILE A 39 -9.13 3.19 -2.22
C ILE A 39 -9.61 4.50 -1.60
N TRP A 40 -10.53 4.46 -0.64
CA TRP A 40 -10.99 5.66 0.07
C TRP A 40 -9.87 6.33 0.86
N ALA A 41 -9.01 5.56 1.53
CA ALA A 41 -7.85 6.11 2.22
C ALA A 41 -6.90 6.81 1.23
N LEU A 42 -6.60 6.18 0.09
CA LEU A 42 -5.75 6.76 -0.95
C LEU A 42 -6.36 8.04 -1.54
N VAL A 43 -7.65 8.04 -1.87
CA VAL A 43 -8.37 9.22 -2.39
C VAL A 43 -8.40 10.33 -1.34
N GLY A 44 -8.58 9.99 -0.06
CA GLY A 44 -8.55 10.94 1.05
C GLY A 44 -7.17 11.61 1.20
N VAL A 45 -6.09 10.81 1.14
CA VAL A 45 -4.71 11.33 1.16
C VAL A 45 -4.43 12.20 -0.06
N ALA A 46 -4.86 11.78 -1.26
CA ALA A 46 -4.70 12.58 -2.47
C ALA A 46 -5.46 13.91 -2.39
N GLY A 47 -6.69 13.91 -1.85
CA GLY A 47 -7.46 15.12 -1.60
C GLY A 47 -6.79 16.04 -0.58
N TRP A 48 -6.22 15.48 0.49
CA TRP A 48 -5.45 16.24 1.47
C TRP A 48 -4.22 16.89 0.83
N GLN A 49 -3.44 16.13 0.06
CA GLN A 49 -2.26 16.66 -0.64
C GLN A 49 -2.64 17.77 -1.61
N LEU A 50 -3.75 17.62 -2.34
CA LEU A 50 -4.25 18.65 -3.25
C LEU A 50 -4.66 19.92 -2.50
N PHE A 51 -5.32 19.78 -1.34
CA PHE A 51 -5.66 20.91 -0.47
C PHE A 51 -4.40 21.66 -0.01
N ASP A 52 -3.37 20.95 0.46
CA ASP A 52 -2.12 21.56 0.92
C ASP A 52 -1.40 22.30 -0.21
N VAL A 53 -1.34 21.72 -1.41
CA VAL A 53 -0.74 22.37 -2.59
C VAL A 53 -1.47 23.66 -2.95
N LEU A 54 -2.81 23.63 -3.06
CA LEU A 54 -3.60 24.81 -3.42
C LEU A 54 -3.54 25.91 -2.35
N ARG A 55 -3.51 25.51 -1.08
CA ARG A 55 -3.33 26.42 0.05
C ARG A 55 -1.96 27.10 0.02
N ASN A 56 -0.90 26.33 -0.20
CA ASN A 56 0.48 26.84 -0.19
C ASN A 56 0.77 27.75 -1.39
N GLN A 57 0.06 27.59 -2.50
CA GLN A 57 0.13 28.47 -3.67
C GLN A 57 -0.69 29.76 -3.51
N GLY A 58 -1.37 29.98 -2.39
CA GLY A 58 -2.15 31.20 -2.14
C GLY A 58 -3.38 31.35 -3.04
N GLN A 59 -3.93 30.24 -3.55
CA GLN A 59 -5.11 30.26 -4.43
C GLN A 59 -6.37 30.73 -3.69
N GLU A 60 -7.40 31.10 -4.43
CA GLU A 60 -8.68 31.54 -3.86
C GLU A 60 -9.32 30.49 -2.93
N ARG A 61 -9.98 30.95 -1.85
CA ARG A 61 -10.55 30.09 -0.79
C ARG A 61 -11.50 29.01 -1.35
N TRP A 62 -12.25 29.34 -2.40
CA TRP A 62 -13.20 28.43 -3.05
C TRP A 62 -12.49 27.32 -3.82
N LEU A 63 -11.33 27.59 -4.45
CA LEU A 63 -10.50 26.60 -5.10
C LEU A 63 -9.78 25.71 -4.09
N GLN A 64 -9.28 26.29 -2.99
CA GLN A 64 -8.59 25.56 -1.93
C GLN A 64 -9.46 24.42 -1.38
N VAL A 65 -10.75 24.66 -1.14
CA VAL A 65 -11.64 23.66 -0.52
C VAL A 65 -12.50 22.93 -1.56
N GLY A 66 -13.03 23.66 -2.55
CA GLY A 66 -14.03 23.13 -3.47
C GLY A 66 -13.46 22.05 -4.40
N LEU A 67 -12.26 22.28 -4.96
CA LEU A 67 -11.66 21.32 -5.88
C LEU A 67 -11.25 20.02 -5.16
N PRO A 68 -10.53 20.04 -4.02
CA PRO A 68 -10.21 18.81 -3.29
C PRO A 68 -11.46 18.06 -2.80
N ALA A 69 -12.46 18.77 -2.28
CA ALA A 69 -13.70 18.14 -1.82
C ALA A 69 -14.42 17.43 -2.96
N LEU A 70 -14.51 18.06 -4.14
CA LEU A 70 -15.12 17.45 -5.33
C LEU A 70 -14.35 16.20 -5.77
N VAL A 71 -13.02 16.25 -5.80
CA VAL A 71 -12.16 15.10 -6.15
C VAL A 71 -12.38 13.95 -5.17
N VAL A 72 -12.45 14.21 -3.87
CA VAL A 72 -12.70 13.19 -2.85
C VAL A 72 -14.08 12.55 -3.01
N ILE A 73 -15.13 13.37 -3.17
CA ILE A 73 -16.50 12.87 -3.33
C ILE A 73 -16.62 12.03 -4.62
N ALA A 74 -16.12 12.55 -5.74
CA ALA A 74 -16.11 11.83 -7.01
C ALA A 74 -15.30 10.53 -6.91
N GLY A 75 -14.12 10.58 -6.29
CA GLY A 75 -13.27 9.41 -6.08
C GLY A 75 -13.93 8.34 -5.22
N PHE A 76 -14.61 8.73 -4.13
CA PHE A 76 -15.34 7.80 -3.27
C PHE A 76 -16.52 7.14 -3.99
N TRP A 77 -17.24 7.92 -4.80
CA TRP A 77 -18.35 7.42 -5.61
C TRP A 77 -17.88 6.46 -6.70
N ILE A 78 -16.83 6.83 -7.45
CA ILE A 78 -16.23 5.96 -8.47
C ILE A 78 -15.72 4.66 -7.84
N ALA A 79 -15.02 4.73 -6.71
CA ALA A 79 -14.52 3.56 -5.99
C ALA A 79 -15.67 2.61 -5.62
N TYR A 80 -16.77 3.15 -5.09
CA TYR A 80 -17.96 2.36 -4.78
C TYR A 80 -18.55 1.68 -6.04
N ARG A 81 -18.58 2.38 -7.18
CA ARG A 81 -19.16 1.84 -8.43
C ARG A 81 -18.29 0.75 -9.04
N VAL A 82 -16.98 0.95 -9.10
CA VAL A 82 -16.02 -0.03 -9.62
C VAL A 82 -16.04 -1.31 -8.79
N ILE A 83 -16.09 -1.21 -7.46
CA ILE A 83 -16.09 -2.39 -6.58
C ILE A 83 -17.36 -3.24 -6.71
N ASN A 84 -18.49 -2.58 -6.97
CA ASN A 84 -19.77 -3.27 -7.15
C ASN A 84 -20.00 -3.76 -8.58
N TRP A 85 -19.07 -3.52 -9.52
CA TRP A 85 -19.18 -3.99 -10.89
C TRP A 85 -18.92 -5.53 -10.94
N PRO A 86 -19.82 -6.35 -11.54
CA PRO A 86 -19.80 -7.81 -11.46
C PRO A 86 -18.45 -8.47 -11.75
N VAL A 87 -17.72 -8.00 -12.77
CA VAL A 87 -16.42 -8.60 -13.17
C VAL A 87 -15.38 -8.46 -12.04
N PHE A 88 -15.26 -7.25 -11.48
CA PHE A 88 -14.32 -6.99 -10.39
C PHE A 88 -14.80 -7.64 -9.08
N ALA A 89 -16.11 -7.65 -8.87
CA ALA A 89 -16.75 -8.26 -7.72
C ALA A 89 -16.54 -9.79 -7.68
N ASP A 90 -16.54 -10.48 -8.83
CA ASP A 90 -16.21 -11.90 -8.97
C ASP A 90 -14.70 -12.17 -8.74
N PHE A 91 -13.83 -11.29 -9.23
CA PHE A 91 -12.39 -11.37 -8.91
C PHE A 91 -12.13 -11.28 -7.41
N LEU A 92 -12.75 -10.33 -6.71
CA LEU A 92 -12.60 -10.18 -5.26
C LEU A 92 -13.13 -11.39 -4.49
N ILE A 93 -14.22 -12.02 -4.95
CA ILE A 93 -14.70 -13.29 -4.36
C ILE A 93 -13.67 -14.40 -4.54
N ALA A 94 -13.08 -14.51 -5.74
CA ALA A 94 -12.05 -15.52 -6.01
C ALA A 94 -10.80 -15.31 -5.16
N VAL A 95 -10.34 -14.07 -5.00
CA VAL A 95 -9.22 -13.72 -4.11
C VAL A 95 -9.54 -14.07 -2.65
N GLU A 96 -10.75 -13.76 -2.16
CA GLU A 96 -11.16 -14.13 -0.81
C GLU A 96 -11.17 -15.66 -0.61
N ALA A 97 -11.66 -16.41 -1.60
CA ALA A 97 -11.61 -17.87 -1.59
C ALA A 97 -10.17 -18.42 -1.60
N GLU A 98 -9.26 -17.77 -2.33
CA GLU A 98 -7.84 -18.14 -2.36
C GLU A 98 -7.14 -17.81 -1.03
N MET A 99 -7.46 -16.66 -0.43
CA MET A 99 -6.94 -16.26 0.87
C MET A 99 -7.39 -17.19 1.99
N ASN A 100 -8.60 -17.77 1.91
CA ASN A 100 -9.08 -18.76 2.87
C ASN A 100 -8.31 -20.09 2.82
N LYS A 101 -7.58 -20.36 1.74
CA LYS A 101 -6.69 -21.54 1.64
C LYS A 101 -5.34 -21.30 2.30
N VAL A 102 -4.97 -20.03 2.53
CA VAL A 102 -3.71 -19.66 3.17
C VAL A 102 -3.80 -19.93 4.67
N THR A 103 -3.04 -20.91 5.15
CA THR A 103 -2.91 -21.17 6.57
C THR A 103 -1.97 -20.15 7.19
N TRP A 104 -2.53 -19.14 7.87
CA TRP A 104 -1.75 -18.15 8.60
C TRP A 104 -1.14 -18.75 9.87
N PRO A 105 0.14 -18.47 10.17
CA PRO A 105 0.80 -18.96 11.37
C PRO A 105 0.08 -18.44 12.62
N THR A 106 0.07 -19.25 13.67
CA THR A 106 -0.48 -18.83 14.96
C THR A 106 0.36 -17.69 15.54
N ARG A 107 -0.22 -16.90 16.46
CA ARG A 107 0.52 -15.79 17.12
C ARG A 107 1.82 -16.26 17.77
N ALA A 108 1.81 -17.46 18.36
CA ALA A 108 2.98 -18.05 19.00
C ALA A 108 4.08 -18.40 17.97
N GLU A 109 3.72 -19.00 16.84
CA GLU A 109 4.66 -19.30 15.75
C GLU A 109 5.24 -18.03 15.14
N LEU A 110 4.40 -17.02 14.92
CA LEU A 110 4.83 -15.72 14.38
C LEU A 110 5.87 -15.04 15.29
N ILE A 111 5.63 -15.05 16.60
CA ILE A 111 6.56 -14.47 17.58
C ILE A 111 7.86 -15.27 17.63
N ARG A 112 7.80 -16.62 17.63
CA ARG A 112 9.01 -17.46 17.62
C ARG A 112 9.84 -17.23 16.36
N ALA A 113 9.19 -17.21 15.20
CA ALA A 113 9.85 -16.98 13.92
C ALA A 113 10.49 -15.58 13.84
N SER A 114 9.76 -14.52 14.24
CA SER A 114 10.28 -13.16 14.20
C SER A 114 11.35 -12.90 15.26
N ALA A 115 11.24 -13.49 16.45
CA ALA A 115 12.24 -13.34 17.52
C ALA A 115 13.63 -13.84 17.10
N VAL A 116 13.69 -14.97 16.37
CA VAL A 116 14.96 -15.49 15.84
C VAL A 116 15.57 -14.51 14.84
N VAL A 117 14.76 -13.96 13.93
CA VAL A 117 15.23 -12.97 12.95
C VAL A 117 15.73 -11.70 13.64
N ILE A 118 14.98 -11.19 14.62
CA ILE A 118 15.37 -10.00 15.39
C ILE A 118 16.70 -10.25 16.11
N LEU A 119 16.84 -11.40 16.79
CA LEU A 119 18.09 -11.79 17.44
C LEU A 119 19.25 -11.84 16.45
N PHE A 120 19.03 -12.42 15.27
CA PHE A 120 20.05 -12.51 14.23
C PHE A 120 20.47 -11.14 13.69
N VAL A 121 19.51 -10.24 13.45
CA VAL A 121 19.79 -8.85 13.05
C VAL A 121 20.61 -8.12 14.11
N PHE A 122 20.28 -8.26 15.39
CA PHE A 122 21.07 -7.68 16.48
C PHE A 122 22.47 -8.28 16.60
N ALA A 123 22.60 -9.60 16.43
CA ALA A 123 23.90 -10.27 16.44
C ALA A 123 24.79 -9.77 15.30
N LEU A 124 24.24 -9.68 14.08
CA LEU A 124 24.97 -9.11 12.94
C LEU A 124 25.32 -7.64 13.16
N ALA A 125 24.39 -6.84 13.70
CA ALA A 125 24.66 -5.43 14.04
C ALA A 125 25.79 -5.30 15.07
N ALA A 126 25.84 -6.18 16.08
CA ALA A 126 26.93 -6.20 17.06
C ALA A 126 28.28 -6.58 16.42
N VAL A 127 28.29 -7.55 15.50
CA VAL A 127 29.50 -7.93 14.76
C VAL A 127 29.97 -6.78 13.88
N LEU A 128 29.07 -6.12 13.13
CA LEU A 128 29.41 -4.95 12.33
C LEU A 128 29.95 -3.82 13.19
N PHE A 129 29.32 -3.54 14.33
CA PHE A 129 29.82 -2.54 15.28
C PHE A 129 31.22 -2.88 15.81
N ALA A 130 31.49 -4.16 16.10
CA ALA A 130 32.82 -4.59 16.52
C ALA A 130 33.87 -4.37 15.41
N TYR A 131 33.53 -4.67 14.15
CA TYR A 131 34.40 -4.35 13.02
C TYR A 131 34.62 -2.85 12.88
N ASP A 132 33.58 -2.03 12.99
CA ASP A 132 33.70 -0.57 12.92
C ASP A 132 34.67 -0.05 13.99
N VAL A 133 34.53 -0.50 15.24
CA VAL A 133 35.42 -0.11 16.34
C VAL A 133 36.85 -0.59 16.11
N PHE A 134 37.02 -1.85 15.70
CA PHE A 134 38.32 -2.44 15.41
C PHE A 134 39.06 -1.64 14.33
N TRP A 135 38.41 -1.41 13.19
CA TRP A 135 39.00 -0.67 12.08
C TRP A 135 39.26 0.79 12.44
N GLN A 136 38.35 1.45 13.16
CA GLN A 136 38.60 2.80 13.65
C GLN A 136 39.83 2.87 14.56
N TYR A 137 40.02 1.91 15.46
CA TYR A 137 41.17 1.88 16.36
C TYR A 137 42.48 1.67 15.58
N VAL A 138 42.51 0.68 14.69
CA VAL A 138 43.68 0.35 13.85
C VAL A 138 44.05 1.51 12.94
N LEU A 139 43.08 2.06 12.20
CA LEU A 139 43.32 3.15 11.27
C LEU A 139 43.78 4.42 11.99
N LYS A 140 43.18 4.77 13.15
CA LYS A 140 43.62 5.92 13.96
C LYS A 140 45.05 5.76 14.47
N HIS A 141 45.40 4.59 14.99
CA HIS A 141 46.77 4.32 15.46
C HIS A 141 47.78 4.35 14.32
N TRP A 142 47.44 3.75 13.18
CA TRP A 142 48.28 3.75 11.99
C TRP A 142 48.54 5.18 11.47
N ILE A 143 47.48 5.99 11.35
CA ILE A 143 47.60 7.39 10.93
C ILE A 143 48.45 8.20 11.93
N ALA A 144 48.26 7.98 13.24
CA ALA A 144 49.05 8.65 14.27
C ALA A 144 50.54 8.27 14.20
N PHE A 145 50.85 6.99 13.97
CA PHE A 145 52.21 6.50 13.77
C PHE A 145 52.86 7.13 12.54
N LEU A 146 52.18 7.13 11.39
CA LEU A 146 52.69 7.76 10.17
C LEU A 146 52.95 9.25 10.36
N ARG A 147 52.07 9.95 11.09
CA ARG A 147 52.26 11.36 11.43
C ARG A 147 53.50 11.60 12.30
N TYR A 148 53.78 10.71 13.26
CA TYR A 148 54.97 10.81 14.13
C TYR A 148 56.26 10.47 13.39
N ALA A 149 56.23 9.51 12.45
CA ALA A 149 57.40 9.09 11.69
C ALA A 149 57.82 10.09 10.59
N PHE A 150 56.91 10.96 10.14
CA PHE A 150 57.15 11.97 9.10
C PHE A 150 57.16 13.43 9.62
N SER A 151 57.21 13.64 10.94
CA SER A 151 57.40 14.96 11.59
C SER A 151 58.74 15.05 12.28
#